data_AF-A0A9I9EGP0-F1
#
_entry.id   AF-A0A9I9EGP0-F1
#
_cell.length_a   1.000
_cell.length_b   1.000
_cell.length_c   1.000
_cell.angle_alpha   90.00
_cell.angle_beta   90.00
_cell.angle_gamma   90.00
#
_symmetry.space_group_name_H-M   'P 1'
#
loop_
_entity.id
_entity.type
_entity.pdbx_description
1 polymer ?
#
loop_
_entity_poly.entity_id
_entity_poly.type
_entity_poly.pdbx_seq_one_letter_code
_entity_poly.pdbx_strand_id
1 'polypeptide(L)' 'MNGGGMHAGFSSEDQSKTCPVKFASTGTCSGPFGISECYHEAMAKYGNIPPKGCQCIPNGVNSRFCLCNIIC' A
#
# COMPACT_ATOMS: atom_id res chain seq x y z
N MET A 1 -4.16 37.07 -22.30
CA MET A 1 -3.43 36.36 -23.36
C MET A 1 -2.05 35.99 -22.84
N ASN A 2 -1.59 34.77 -23.17
CA ASN A 2 -0.30 34.13 -22.86
C ASN A 2 -0.17 33.59 -21.43
N GLY A 3 0.06 32.30 -21.17
CA GLY A 3 0.64 31.19 -21.95
C GLY A 3 1.57 30.45 -20.98
N GLY A 4 1.40 29.16 -20.66
CA GLY A 4 1.70 28.01 -21.52
C GLY A 4 3.12 27.49 -21.24
N GLY A 5 3.25 26.22 -20.84
CA GLY A 5 4.53 25.48 -20.64
C GLY A 5 4.58 24.81 -19.26
N MET A 6 4.12 23.57 -19.04
CA MET A 6 4.56 22.28 -19.60
C MET A 6 6.08 22.07 -19.56
N HIS A 7 6.52 21.21 -18.62
CA HIS A 7 7.42 20.04 -18.82
C HIS A 7 8.23 19.75 -17.56
N ALA A 8 7.77 18.81 -16.74
CA ALA A 8 8.66 17.88 -16.04
C ALA A 8 8.20 16.48 -16.47
N GLY A 9 8.94 15.90 -17.40
CA GLY A 9 8.64 14.59 -17.94
C GLY A 9 8.78 13.51 -16.89
N PHE A 10 7.78 12.64 -16.80
CA PHE A 10 7.99 11.20 -16.70
C PHE A 10 7.03 10.53 -17.69
N SER A 11 7.64 9.61 -18.44
CA SER A 11 7.12 8.87 -19.58
C SER A 11 5.79 8.16 -19.33
N SER A 12 5.03 8.04 -20.41
CA SER A 12 3.92 7.11 -20.60
C SER A 12 4.25 5.71 -20.07
N GLU A 13 3.55 5.27 -19.04
CA GLU A 13 3.13 3.89 -18.72
C GLU A 13 2.10 4.06 -17.59
N ASP A 14 1.03 3.28 -17.60
CA ASP A 14 -0.06 3.22 -16.61
C ASP A 14 0.38 3.54 -15.16
N GLN A 15 0.37 4.82 -14.76
CA GLN A 15 0.57 5.22 -13.37
C GLN A 15 -0.75 5.01 -12.64
N SER A 16 -1.11 3.75 -12.43
CA SER A 16 -2.17 3.37 -11.53
C SER A 16 -1.88 4.10 -10.20
N LYS A 17 -2.72 5.07 -9.81
CA LYS A 17 -2.41 5.93 -8.66
C LYS A 17 -2.38 5.03 -7.45
N THR A 18 -1.35 5.13 -6.63
CA THR A 18 -1.27 4.31 -5.43
C THR A 18 -1.69 5.12 -4.21
N CYS A 19 -2.65 4.62 -3.43
CA CYS A 19 -3.07 5.20 -2.17
C CYS A 19 -2.52 4.40 -0.98
N PRO A 20 -1.90 5.06 0.02
CA PRO A 20 -1.52 4.40 1.26
C PRO A 20 -2.77 4.09 2.08
N VAL A 21 -2.97 2.82 2.43
CA VAL A 21 -4.04 2.36 3.31
C VAL A 21 -3.46 1.75 4.57
N LYS A 22 -3.99 2.19 5.72
CA LYS A 22 -3.66 1.68 7.03
C LYS A 22 -4.89 1.03 7.65
N PHE A 23 -4.79 -0.24 8.03
CA PHE A 23 -5.86 -0.95 8.72
C PHE A 23 -5.32 -1.79 9.88
N ALA A 24 -6.17 -2.01 10.89
CA ALA A 24 -5.85 -2.88 12.02
C ALA A 24 -6.07 -4.34 11.64
N SER A 25 -5.18 -5.21 12.11
CA SER A 25 -5.21 -6.65 11.92
C SER A 25 -4.74 -7.36 13.20
N THR A 26 -5.16 -8.60 13.38
CA THR A 26 -4.72 -9.45 14.49
C THR A 26 -3.39 -10.13 14.17
N GLY A 27 -2.63 -10.46 15.22
CA GLY A 27 -1.32 -11.09 15.10
C GLY A 27 -0.15 -10.13 15.30
N THR A 28 1.06 -10.66 15.19
CA THR A 28 2.31 -9.91 15.40
C THR A 28 3.06 -9.72 14.10
N CYS A 29 3.99 -8.76 14.08
CA CYS A 29 4.92 -8.57 12.96
C CYS A 29 6.16 -9.47 13.05
N SER A 30 6.07 -10.57 13.80
CA SER A 30 7.22 -11.44 14.07
C SER A 30 7.63 -12.18 12.80
N GLY A 31 8.78 -11.80 12.25
CA GLY A 31 9.35 -12.41 11.04
C GLY A 31 8.68 -11.98 9.74
N PRO A 32 9.10 -12.56 8.59
CA PRO A 32 8.62 -12.17 7.26
C PRO A 32 7.11 -12.38 7.06
N PHE A 33 6.49 -13.25 7.87
CA PHE A 33 5.07 -13.60 7.78
C PHE A 33 4.14 -12.41 8.05
N GLY A 34 4.51 -11.47 8.92
CA GLY A 34 3.66 -10.32 9.25
C GLY A 34 3.40 -9.41 8.04
N ILE A 35 4.42 -9.22 7.19
CA ILE A 35 4.28 -8.42 5.97
C ILE A 35 3.49 -9.18 4.91
N SER A 36 3.77 -10.48 4.73
CA SER A 36 3.02 -11.34 3.79
C SER A 36 1.53 -11.40 4.13
N GLU A 37 1.20 -11.48 5.41
CA GLU A 37 -0.18 -11.45 5.86
C GLU A 37 -0.84 -10.10 5.60
N CYS A 38 -0.18 -8.99 5.94
CA CYS A 38 -0.68 -7.65 5.63
C CYS A 38 -0.93 -7.47 4.12
N TYR A 39 -0.08 -8.07 3.28
CA TYR A 39 -0.24 -8.10 1.84
C TYR A 39 -1.49 -8.90 1.42
N HIS A 40 -1.70 -10.10 1.97
CA HIS A 40 -2.89 -10.92 1.68
C HIS A 40 -4.18 -10.25 2.16
N GLU A 41 -4.18 -9.65 3.35
CA GLU A 41 -5.34 -8.92 3.88
C GLU A 41 -5.66 -7.66 3.07
N ALA A 42 -4.63 -6.94 2.62
CA ALA A 42 -4.80 -5.81 1.72
C ALA A 42 -5.36 -6.26 0.36
N MET A 43 -4.88 -7.37 -0.22
CA MET A 43 -5.49 -7.94 -1.43
C MET A 43 -6.96 -8.35 -1.19
N ALA A 44 -7.26 -8.98 -0.07
CA ALA A 44 -8.62 -9.41 0.27
C ALA A 44 -9.59 -8.23 0.47
N LYS A 45 -9.12 -7.11 1.05
CA LYS A 45 -9.92 -5.90 1.26
C LYS A 45 -10.07 -5.02 0.02
N TYR A 46 -8.99 -4.85 -0.74
CA TYR A 46 -8.89 -3.80 -1.76
C TYR A 46 -8.83 -4.33 -3.20
N GLY A 47 -8.75 -5.65 -3.40
CA GLY A 47 -9.07 -6.30 -4.67
C GLY A 47 -7.89 -6.58 -5.61
N ASN A 48 -8.23 -6.69 -6.91
CA ASN A 48 -7.55 -7.46 -7.95
C ASN A 48 -6.07 -7.15 -8.24
N ILE A 49 -5.54 -6.02 -7.77
CA ILE A 49 -4.15 -5.63 -8.05
C ILE A 49 -3.32 -5.81 -6.78
N PRO A 50 -2.16 -6.50 -6.88
CA PRO A 50 -1.30 -6.73 -5.73
C PRO A 50 -0.82 -5.40 -5.12
N PRO A 51 -1.04 -5.18 -3.80
CA PRO A 51 -0.58 -3.99 -3.11
C PRO A 51 0.94 -3.95 -3.06
N LYS A 52 1.50 -2.74 -3.08
CA LYS A 52 2.95 -2.51 -3.08
C LYS A 52 3.41 -1.86 -1.78
N GLY A 53 4.65 -2.12 -1.39
CA GLY A 53 5.27 -1.48 -0.22
C GLY A 53 4.54 -1.73 1.10
N CYS A 54 4.02 -2.96 1.28
CA CYS A 54 3.37 -3.35 2.53
C CYS A 54 4.35 -3.36 3.70
N GLN A 55 3.89 -2.85 4.83
CA GLN A 55 4.62 -2.78 6.09
C GLN A 55 3.73 -3.29 7.22
N CYS A 56 4.34 -4.03 8.14
CA CYS A 56 3.70 -4.48 9.36
C CYS A 56 4.20 -3.62 10.52
N ILE A 57 3.28 -2.98 11.23
CA ILE A 57 3.57 -2.10 12.37
C ILE A 57 2.97 -2.77 13.62
N PRO A 58 3.76 -3.18 14.62
CA PRO A 58 3.23 -3.80 15.83
C PRO A 58 2.36 -2.80 16.62
N ASN A 59 1.21 -3.27 17.11
CA ASN A 59 0.23 -2.47 17.87
C ASN A 59 -0.25 -3.22 19.14
N GLY A 60 0.70 -3.79 19.89
CA GLY A 60 0.43 -4.56 21.12
C GLY A 60 0.83 -6.03 21.01
N VAL A 61 0.41 -6.84 21.99
CA VAL A 61 0.88 -8.23 22.16
C VAL A 61 0.34 -9.18 21.07
N ASN A 62 -0.82 -8.88 20.48
CA ASN A 62 -1.47 -9.70 19.42
C ASN A 62 -2.21 -8.85 18.38
N SER A 63 -1.77 -7.61 18.19
CA SER A 63 -2.37 -6.68 17.25
C SER A 63 -1.30 -5.98 16.44
N ARG A 64 -1.60 -5.69 15.19
CA ARG A 64 -0.74 -4.98 14.24
C ARG A 64 -1.54 -4.00 13.40
N PHE A 65 -0.85 -3.02 12.83
CA PHE A 65 -1.35 -2.26 11.70
C PHE A 65 -0.64 -2.72 10.44
N CYS A 66 -1.41 -2.88 9.38
CA CYS A 66 -0.92 -3.12 8.04
C CYS A 66 -0.98 -1.81 7.27
N LEU A 67 0.15 -1.36 6.76
CA LEU A 67 0.27 -0.18 5.89
C LEU A 67 0.71 -0.64 4.51
N CYS A 68 -0.15 -0.54 3.50
CA CYS A 68 0.12 -0.96 2.13
C CYS A 68 -0.26 0.15 1.15
N ASN A 69 0.36 0.17 -0.04
CA ASN A 69 -0.08 1.04 -1.13
C ASN A 69 -0.93 0.22 -2.10
N ILE A 70 -2.22 0.56 -2.20
CA ILE A 70 -3.18 -0.08 -3.12
C ILE A 70 -3.40 0.80 -4.34
N ILE A 71 -3.98 0.26 -5.41
CA ILE A 71 -4.41 1.09 -6.54
C ILE A 71 -5.72 1.82 -6.21
N CYS A 72 -5.73 3.10 -6.58
CA CYS A 72 -6.81 4.07 -6.59
C CYS A 72 -6.55 5.03 -7.79
#